data_AF-V6M605-F1
#
_entry.id   AF-V6M605-F1
#
_cell.length_a   1.000
_cell.length_b   1.000
_cell.length_c   1.000
_cell.angle_alpha   90.00
_cell.angle_beta   90.00
_cell.angle_gamma   90.00
#
_symmetry.space_group_name_H-M   'P 1'
#
loop_
_entity.id
_entity.type
_entity.pdbx_description
1 polymer ?
#
loop_
_entity_poly.entity_id
_entity_poly.type
_entity_poly.pdbx_seq_one_letter_code
_entity_poly.pdbx_strand_id
1 'polypeptide(L)'
;MQRADLLGMIRSLEQQLSEQAGINHQYNNLQQQYENLTAESQYKIDENNTLKSKLKEAETLINTTTETIETQLDKIKRLMAENQRLRKSSDSVLSHAVVQMNEKIQQLPDSSNDILQQKFNILSQQYNNSINKFNSQTDLITKNQLQIIEYETTLQQQKSKLFVAEMKVSEQQKLISELSNQLQNQTAINIPEPSESSSEQNFTYQPSEELMRKVSLLEDRNKKNEKELQELKISENESKIHILGLKQNLEDRDQHVKGMENQFQNEMLKIEQNDKLNTQKLNFEREKMESELSQCKEKCKVFEGENQQFKLEIQTIQFTQNQKYFKFMNDQQKEVESFIQEKDNYKNIINEMQQKIVLEQNEKEVLRQQNEKYKKKCQKQSKMVKQVQIAANGIQMLDMERKQLFESGISCVRSDEASDRLKKYEDTLEETKLKKK
;
A
#
# COMPACT_ATOMS: atom_id res chain seq x y z
N MET A 1 -153.57 18.58 8.60
CA MET A 1 -152.58 17.48 8.54
C MET A 1 -153.05 16.38 9.45
N GLN A 2 -153.35 15.20 8.92
CA GLN A 2 -153.84 14.07 9.71
C GLN A 2 -152.64 13.39 10.39
N ARG A 3 -152.84 12.82 11.58
CA ARG A 3 -151.78 12.16 12.39
C ARG A 3 -150.93 11.15 11.59
N ALA A 4 -151.49 10.55 10.55
CA ALA A 4 -150.81 9.64 9.64
C ALA A 4 -149.68 10.30 8.81
N ASP A 5 -149.90 11.52 8.30
CA ASP A 5 -148.90 12.25 7.50
C ASP A 5 -147.67 12.62 8.35
N LEU A 6 -147.91 12.97 9.61
CA LEU A 6 -146.89 13.34 10.59
C LEU A 6 -146.03 12.12 10.99
N LEU A 7 -146.66 10.96 11.16
CA LEU A 7 -145.93 9.69 11.41
C LEU A 7 -145.13 9.22 10.19
N GLY A 8 -145.64 9.45 8.97
CA GLY A 8 -144.91 9.17 7.73
C GLY A 8 -143.66 10.04 7.59
N MET A 9 -143.76 11.34 7.90
CA MET A 9 -142.61 12.25 7.91
C MET A 9 -141.58 11.89 8.99
N ILE A 10 -142.02 11.52 10.20
CA ILE A 10 -141.11 11.09 11.28
C ILE A 10 -140.34 9.84 10.85
N ARG A 11 -141.00 8.81 10.30
CA ARG A 11 -140.31 7.60 9.81
C ARG A 11 -139.33 7.90 8.68
N SER A 12 -139.69 8.81 7.76
CA SER A 12 -138.78 9.24 6.69
C SER A 12 -137.56 9.97 7.23
N LEU A 13 -137.72 10.80 8.26
CA LEU A 13 -136.62 11.49 8.93
C LEU A 13 -135.74 10.53 9.74
N GLU A 14 -136.33 9.55 10.44
CA GLU A 14 -135.60 8.49 11.15
C GLU A 14 -134.78 7.63 10.18
N GLN A 15 -135.32 7.30 9.01
CA GLN A 15 -134.60 6.59 7.97
C GLN A 15 -133.43 7.42 7.41
N GLN A 16 -133.65 8.70 7.12
CA GLN A 16 -132.58 9.61 6.66
C GLN A 16 -131.48 9.80 7.72
N LEU A 17 -131.84 9.91 9.01
CA LEU A 17 -130.89 9.97 10.12
C LEU A 17 -130.07 8.68 10.27
N SER A 18 -130.70 7.52 10.07
CA SER A 18 -130.01 6.23 10.08
C SER A 18 -129.06 6.08 8.90
N GLU A 19 -129.48 6.48 7.69
CA GLU A 19 -128.63 6.50 6.49
C GLU A 19 -127.45 7.46 6.67
N GLN A 20 -127.67 8.64 7.26
CA GLN A 20 -126.60 9.60 7.55
C GLN A 20 -125.65 9.14 8.65
N ALA A 21 -126.13 8.40 9.65
CA ALA A 21 -125.27 7.76 10.64
C ALA A 21 -124.41 6.66 10.00
N GLY A 22 -124.95 5.88 9.05
CA GLY A 22 -124.21 4.90 8.27
C GLY A 22 -123.09 5.54 7.42
N ILE A 23 -123.39 6.65 6.75
CA ILE A 23 -122.42 7.43 5.97
C ILE A 23 -121.32 8.00 6.88
N ASN A 24 -121.68 8.55 8.04
CA ASN A 24 -120.69 9.07 9.00
C ASN A 24 -119.78 7.96 9.55
N HIS A 25 -120.31 6.77 9.80
CA HIS A 25 -119.50 5.63 10.23
C HIS A 25 -118.52 5.17 9.13
N GLN A 26 -118.98 5.11 7.87
CA GLN A 26 -118.11 4.82 6.74
C GLN A 26 -117.03 5.88 6.54
N TYR A 27 -117.38 7.17 6.66
CA TYR A 27 -116.44 8.28 6.57
C TYR A 27 -115.36 8.18 7.66
N ASN A 28 -115.74 7.91 8.91
CA ASN A 28 -114.79 7.73 10.01
C ASN A 28 -113.86 6.53 9.79
N ASN A 29 -114.38 5.41 9.28
CA ASN A 29 -113.55 4.24 8.94
C ASN A 29 -112.57 4.54 7.80
N LEU A 30 -113.01 5.25 6.76
CA LEU A 30 -112.13 5.70 5.66
C LEU A 30 -111.07 6.69 6.15
N GLN A 31 -111.44 7.62 7.03
CA GLN A 31 -110.50 8.57 7.62
C GLN A 31 -109.44 7.84 8.45
N GLN A 32 -109.84 6.89 9.30
CA GLN A 32 -108.90 6.09 10.08
C GLN A 32 -107.99 5.23 9.19
N GLN A 33 -108.51 4.66 8.10
CA GLN A 33 -107.69 3.94 7.11
C GLN A 33 -106.67 4.86 6.43
N TYR A 34 -107.08 6.09 6.08
CA TYR A 34 -106.19 7.08 5.47
C TYR A 34 -105.07 7.51 6.44
N GLU A 35 -105.41 7.76 7.71
CA GLU A 35 -104.43 8.07 8.76
C GLU A 35 -103.43 6.93 8.97
N ASN A 36 -103.92 5.69 9.02
CA ASN A 36 -103.06 4.49 9.14
C ASN A 36 -102.12 4.33 7.93
N LEU A 37 -102.63 4.49 6.70
CA LEU A 37 -101.82 4.42 5.48
C LEU A 37 -100.77 5.54 5.42
N THR A 38 -101.12 6.74 5.89
CA THR A 38 -100.20 7.88 5.96
C THR A 38 -99.07 7.60 6.96
N ALA A 39 -99.40 7.08 8.14
CA ALA A 39 -98.42 6.67 9.15
C ALA A 39 -97.50 5.54 8.64
N GLU A 40 -98.05 4.52 7.96
CA GLU A 40 -97.27 3.43 7.38
C GLU A 40 -96.34 3.93 6.27
N SER A 41 -96.82 4.83 5.41
CA SER A 41 -96.01 5.46 4.37
C SER A 41 -94.85 6.27 4.98
N GLN A 42 -95.11 7.03 6.04
CA GLN A 42 -94.08 7.82 6.72
C GLN A 42 -93.03 6.93 7.37
N TYR A 43 -93.43 5.85 8.04
CA TYR A 43 -92.50 4.87 8.61
C TYR A 43 -91.57 4.27 7.55
N LYS A 44 -92.11 3.88 6.38
CA LYS A 44 -91.31 3.36 5.26
C LYS A 44 -90.33 4.39 4.68
N ILE A 45 -90.72 5.67 4.66
CA ILE A 45 -89.83 6.77 4.24
C ILE A 45 -88.66 6.91 5.23
N ASP A 46 -88.94 6.91 6.53
CA ASP A 46 -87.91 7.04 7.57
C ASP A 46 -86.96 5.83 7.62
N GLU A 47 -87.49 4.62 7.40
CA GLU A 47 -86.70 3.41 7.24
C GLU A 47 -85.77 3.50 6.01
N ASN A 48 -86.29 3.95 4.86
CA ASN A 48 -85.49 4.12 3.65
C ASN A 48 -84.38 5.18 3.83
N ASN A 49 -84.68 6.28 4.52
CA ASN A 49 -83.70 7.31 4.86
C ASN A 49 -82.59 6.74 5.78
N THR A 50 -82.96 5.91 6.75
CA THR A 50 -82.00 5.23 7.63
C THR A 50 -81.09 4.28 6.84
N LEU A 51 -81.67 3.48 5.93
CA LEU A 51 -80.90 2.58 5.07
C LEU A 51 -79.95 3.34 4.12
N LYS A 52 -80.38 4.47 3.56
CA LYS A 52 -79.51 5.35 2.76
C LYS A 52 -78.33 5.89 3.57
N SER A 53 -78.56 6.28 4.83
CA SER A 53 -77.49 6.73 5.71
C SER A 53 -76.46 5.61 5.97
N LYS A 54 -76.93 4.40 6.32
CA LYS A 54 -76.07 3.23 6.53
C LYS A 54 -75.30 2.82 5.27
N LEU A 55 -75.93 2.90 4.09
CA LEU A 55 -75.28 2.63 2.81
C LEU A 55 -74.13 3.62 2.56
N LYS A 56 -74.35 4.91 2.82
CA LYS A 56 -73.33 5.95 2.68
C LYS A 56 -72.16 5.75 3.65
N GLU A 57 -72.43 5.32 4.88
CA GLU A 57 -71.38 4.95 5.85
C GLU A 57 -70.56 3.74 5.35
N ALA A 58 -71.23 2.71 4.82
CA ALA A 58 -70.55 1.55 4.26
C ALA A 58 -69.69 1.91 3.03
N GLU A 59 -70.20 2.74 2.12
CA GLU A 59 -69.43 3.26 0.97
C GLU A 59 -68.21 4.06 1.44
N THR A 60 -68.36 4.90 2.46
CA THR A 60 -67.26 5.66 3.05
C THR A 60 -66.20 4.73 3.65
N LEU A 61 -66.63 3.67 4.35
CA LEU A 61 -65.73 2.67 4.94
C LEU A 61 -64.97 1.89 3.87
N ILE A 62 -65.63 1.49 2.78
CA ILE A 62 -65.03 0.79 1.64
C ILE A 62 -63.99 1.68 0.95
N ASN A 63 -64.33 2.93 0.66
CA ASN A 63 -63.42 3.86 0.01
C ASN A 63 -62.19 4.13 0.88
N THR A 64 -62.39 4.46 2.16
CA THR A 64 -61.30 4.66 3.12
C THR A 64 -60.41 3.41 3.25
N THR A 65 -61.02 2.22 3.25
CA THR A 65 -60.27 0.95 3.30
C THR A 65 -59.45 0.73 2.03
N THR A 66 -60.01 1.02 0.87
CA THR A 66 -59.35 0.87 -0.43
C THR A 66 -58.15 1.81 -0.54
N GLU A 67 -58.33 3.09 -0.21
CA GLU A 67 -57.26 4.09 -0.19
C GLU A 67 -56.14 3.71 0.79
N THR A 68 -56.50 3.17 1.96
CA THR A 68 -55.53 2.69 2.95
C THR A 68 -54.71 1.53 2.40
N ILE A 69 -55.36 0.55 1.76
CA ILE A 69 -54.69 -0.61 1.14
C ILE A 69 -53.75 -0.15 0.02
N GLU A 70 -54.19 0.74 -0.86
CA GLU A 70 -53.37 1.28 -1.94
C GLU A 70 -52.14 2.03 -1.42
N THR A 71 -52.32 2.87 -0.40
CA THR A 71 -51.23 3.61 0.24
C THR A 71 -50.20 2.67 0.86
N GLN A 72 -50.65 1.60 1.52
CA GLN A 72 -49.76 0.59 2.11
C GLN A 72 -49.00 -0.19 1.03
N LEU A 73 -49.68 -0.57 -0.05
CA LEU A 73 -49.06 -1.23 -1.22
C LEU A 73 -47.95 -0.37 -1.83
N ASP A 74 -48.17 0.93 -1.97
CA ASP A 74 -47.14 1.85 -2.48
C ASP A 74 -45.98 2.05 -1.51
N LYS A 75 -46.24 2.03 -0.20
CA LYS A 75 -45.19 2.04 0.83
C LYS A 75 -44.30 0.79 0.73
N ILE A 76 -44.90 -0.39 0.52
CA ILE A 76 -44.17 -1.65 0.30
C ILE A 76 -43.28 -1.57 -0.93
N LYS A 77 -43.82 -1.11 -2.06
CA LYS A 77 -43.04 -0.96 -3.30
C LYS A 77 -41.83 -0.05 -3.11
N ARG A 78 -42.00 1.08 -2.42
CA ARG A 78 -40.90 2.01 -2.11
C ARG A 78 -39.84 1.35 -1.22
N LEU A 79 -40.26 0.68 -0.15
CA LEU A 79 -39.34 -0.03 0.76
C LEU A 79 -38.57 -1.14 0.03
N MET A 80 -39.23 -1.94 -0.80
CA MET A 80 -38.55 -2.97 -1.61
C MET A 80 -37.52 -2.36 -2.57
N ALA A 81 -37.86 -1.25 -3.24
CA ALA A 81 -36.95 -0.58 -4.16
C ALA A 81 -35.73 0.04 -3.45
N GLU A 82 -35.93 0.66 -2.28
CA GLU A 82 -34.86 1.23 -1.45
C GLU A 82 -33.92 0.14 -0.92
N ASN A 83 -34.48 -0.97 -0.45
CA ASN A 83 -33.71 -2.13 0.02
C ASN A 83 -32.85 -2.72 -1.11
N GLN A 84 -33.41 -2.82 -2.32
CA GLN A 84 -32.66 -3.26 -3.50
C GLN A 84 -31.54 -2.26 -3.90
N ARG A 85 -31.77 -0.96 -3.72
CA ARG A 85 -30.76 0.08 -3.95
C ARG A 85 -29.63 -0.01 -2.91
N LEU A 86 -29.93 -0.18 -1.63
CA LEU A 86 -28.94 -0.32 -0.56
C LEU A 86 -28.07 -1.56 -0.78
N ARG A 87 -28.66 -2.70 -1.17
CA ARG A 87 -27.91 -3.91 -1.56
C ARG A 87 -26.95 -3.66 -2.72
N LYS A 88 -27.43 -3.05 -3.81
CA LYS A 88 -26.58 -2.70 -4.97
C LYS A 88 -25.45 -1.73 -4.61
N SER A 89 -25.74 -0.75 -3.75
CA SER A 89 -24.73 0.21 -3.27
C SER A 89 -23.67 -0.47 -2.43
N SER A 90 -24.07 -1.36 -1.51
CA SER A 90 -23.17 -2.17 -0.70
C SER A 90 -22.26 -3.03 -1.58
N ASP A 91 -22.84 -3.78 -2.52
CA ASP A 91 -22.10 -4.64 -3.46
C ASP A 91 -21.10 -3.85 -4.31
N SER A 92 -21.48 -2.64 -4.77
CA SER A 92 -20.60 -1.76 -5.53
C SER A 92 -19.42 -1.23 -4.71
N VAL A 93 -19.66 -0.79 -3.47
CA VAL A 93 -18.59 -0.31 -2.57
C VAL A 93 -17.62 -1.45 -2.25
N LEU A 94 -18.17 -2.66 -2.04
CA LEU A 94 -17.42 -3.87 -1.75
C LEU A 94 -16.55 -4.29 -2.94
N SER A 95 -17.12 -4.32 -4.14
CA SER A 95 -16.38 -4.61 -5.37
C SER A 95 -15.25 -3.60 -5.59
N HIS A 96 -15.52 -2.31 -5.39
CA HIS A 96 -14.51 -1.26 -5.58
C HIS A 96 -13.38 -1.32 -4.54
N ALA A 97 -13.71 -1.52 -3.26
CA ALA A 97 -12.73 -1.64 -2.19
C ALA A 97 -11.83 -2.89 -2.35
N VAL A 98 -12.41 -4.03 -2.76
CA VAL A 98 -11.66 -5.27 -3.03
C VAL A 98 -10.72 -5.09 -4.22
N VAL A 99 -11.17 -4.43 -5.29
CA VAL A 99 -10.34 -4.16 -6.47
C VAL A 99 -9.16 -3.24 -6.11
N GLN A 100 -9.42 -2.11 -5.44
CA GLN A 100 -8.35 -1.18 -5.05
C GLN A 100 -7.32 -1.81 -4.11
N MET A 101 -7.76 -2.66 -3.17
CA MET A 101 -6.82 -3.36 -2.29
C MET A 101 -6.02 -4.44 -3.02
N ASN A 102 -6.64 -5.22 -3.92
CA ASN A 102 -5.91 -6.21 -4.73
C ASN A 102 -4.86 -5.55 -5.63
N GLU A 103 -5.17 -4.39 -6.23
CA GLU A 103 -4.21 -3.60 -7.00
C GLU A 103 -3.04 -3.13 -6.13
N LYS A 104 -3.29 -2.67 -4.90
CA LYS A 104 -2.22 -2.27 -3.95
C LYS A 104 -1.36 -3.46 -3.50
N ILE A 105 -1.94 -4.64 -3.31
CA ILE A 105 -1.22 -5.87 -2.94
C ILE A 105 -0.28 -6.30 -4.07
N GLN A 106 -0.71 -6.23 -5.34
CA GLN A 106 0.12 -6.59 -6.49
C GLN A 106 1.33 -5.66 -6.72
N GLN A 107 1.34 -4.47 -6.12
CA GLN A 107 2.43 -3.50 -6.25
C GLN A 107 3.53 -3.65 -5.19
N LEU A 108 3.40 -4.58 -4.24
CA LEU A 108 4.33 -4.75 -3.13
C LEU A 108 5.37 -5.87 -3.39
N PRO A 109 6.62 -5.73 -2.91
CA PRO A 109 7.67 -6.74 -3.08
C PRO A 109 7.41 -8.01 -2.27
N ASP A 110 7.83 -9.16 -2.82
CA ASP A 110 7.47 -10.52 -2.39
C ASP A 110 7.66 -10.83 -0.89
N SER A 111 8.63 -10.20 -0.22
CA SER A 111 8.92 -10.44 1.20
C SER A 111 7.94 -9.75 2.18
N SER A 112 7.18 -8.75 1.72
CA SER A 112 6.15 -8.07 2.52
C SER A 112 4.75 -8.64 2.29
N ASN A 113 4.64 -9.55 1.31
CA ASN A 113 3.37 -10.02 0.79
C ASN A 113 2.62 -10.86 1.84
N ASP A 114 3.28 -11.78 2.54
CA ASP A 114 2.60 -12.70 3.47
C ASP A 114 1.92 -12.02 4.67
N ILE A 115 2.58 -11.06 5.32
CA ILE A 115 2.00 -10.35 6.49
C ILE A 115 0.88 -9.41 6.06
N LEU A 116 1.05 -8.73 4.93
CA LEU A 116 0.01 -7.85 4.39
C LEU A 116 -1.18 -8.65 3.85
N GLN A 117 -0.94 -9.80 3.24
CA GLN A 117 -1.98 -10.75 2.81
C GLN A 117 -2.75 -11.29 4.03
N GLN A 118 -2.07 -11.62 5.13
CA GLN A 118 -2.74 -12.03 6.37
C GLN A 118 -3.61 -10.92 6.95
N LYS A 119 -3.10 -9.68 7.03
CA LYS A 119 -3.87 -8.53 7.50
C LYS A 119 -5.07 -8.24 6.59
N PHE A 120 -4.89 -8.36 5.27
CA PHE A 120 -5.97 -8.23 4.29
C PHE A 120 -7.04 -9.29 4.50
N ASN A 121 -6.66 -10.56 4.65
CA ASN A 121 -7.60 -11.63 4.91
C ASN A 121 -8.41 -11.38 6.19
N ILE A 122 -7.77 -10.92 7.27
CA ILE A 122 -8.45 -10.59 8.53
C ILE A 122 -9.42 -9.42 8.33
N LEU A 123 -9.01 -8.33 7.68
CA LEU A 123 -9.86 -7.17 7.42
C LEU A 123 -11.04 -7.52 6.51
N SER A 124 -10.79 -8.28 5.44
CA SER A 124 -11.82 -8.76 4.53
C SER A 124 -12.84 -9.66 5.25
N GLN A 125 -12.36 -10.54 6.14
CA GLN A 125 -13.24 -11.40 6.94
C GLN A 125 -14.06 -10.62 7.97
N GLN A 126 -13.46 -9.63 8.65
CA GLN A 126 -14.18 -8.73 9.56
C GLN A 126 -15.24 -7.91 8.83
N TYR A 127 -14.93 -7.39 7.64
CA TYR A 127 -15.85 -6.62 6.82
C TYR A 127 -17.02 -7.47 6.30
N ASN A 128 -16.73 -8.67 5.77
CA ASN A 128 -17.75 -9.63 5.34
C ASN A 128 -18.68 -10.03 6.49
N ASN A 129 -18.15 -10.23 7.70
CA ASN A 129 -18.96 -10.51 8.89
C ASN A 129 -19.89 -9.34 9.22
N SER A 130 -19.42 -8.10 9.12
CA SER A 130 -20.24 -6.91 9.38
C SER A 130 -21.33 -6.71 8.32
N ILE A 131 -21.04 -6.99 7.05
CA ILE A 131 -22.04 -6.98 5.97
C ILE A 131 -23.09 -8.06 6.17
N ASN A 132 -22.69 -9.28 6.51
CA ASN A 132 -23.63 -10.37 6.77
C ASN A 132 -24.57 -10.02 7.94
N LYS A 133 -24.06 -9.36 8.99
CA LYS A 133 -24.89 -8.83 10.07
C LYS A 133 -25.84 -7.74 9.58
N PHE A 134 -25.36 -6.77 8.79
CA PHE A 134 -26.18 -5.70 8.23
C PHE A 134 -27.30 -6.25 7.33
N ASN A 135 -26.98 -7.17 6.42
CA ASN A 135 -27.95 -7.83 5.54
C ASN A 135 -28.98 -8.62 6.35
N SER A 136 -28.55 -9.38 7.36
CA SER A 136 -29.46 -10.10 8.26
C SER A 136 -30.43 -9.17 9.00
N GLN A 137 -29.94 -8.03 9.53
CA GLN A 137 -30.80 -7.03 10.16
C GLN A 137 -31.79 -6.42 9.17
N THR A 138 -31.33 -6.12 7.95
CA THR A 138 -32.17 -5.57 6.88
C THR A 138 -33.29 -6.54 6.48
N ASP A 139 -32.99 -7.83 6.38
CA ASP A 139 -33.99 -8.87 6.09
C ASP A 139 -35.02 -9.00 7.21
N LEU A 140 -34.57 -8.91 8.46
CA LEU A 140 -35.43 -8.97 9.64
C LEU A 140 -36.34 -7.73 9.74
N ILE A 141 -35.84 -6.54 9.40
CA ILE A 141 -36.64 -5.32 9.28
C ILE A 141 -37.71 -5.48 8.21
N THR A 142 -37.32 -5.98 7.03
CA THR A 142 -38.24 -6.21 5.90
C THR A 142 -39.34 -7.18 6.30
N LYS A 143 -38.98 -8.29 6.97
CA LYS A 143 -39.93 -9.28 7.47
C LYS A 143 -40.92 -8.68 8.47
N ASN A 144 -40.44 -7.89 9.44
CA ASN A 144 -41.30 -7.22 10.41
C ASN A 144 -42.25 -6.21 9.73
N GLN A 145 -41.77 -5.44 8.75
CA GLN A 145 -42.60 -4.51 7.99
C GLN A 145 -43.72 -5.26 7.24
N LEU A 146 -43.39 -6.36 6.54
CA LEU A 146 -44.39 -7.19 5.86
C LEU A 146 -45.42 -7.78 6.82
N GLN A 147 -44.99 -8.24 8.00
CA GLN A 147 -45.92 -8.72 9.03
C GLN A 147 -46.84 -7.61 9.55
N ILE A 148 -46.33 -6.39 9.77
CA ILE A 148 -47.19 -5.26 10.18
C ILE A 148 -48.28 -5.01 9.15
N ILE A 149 -47.94 -5.04 7.86
CA ILE A 149 -48.91 -4.85 6.78
C ILE A 149 -49.97 -5.96 6.78
N GLU A 150 -49.56 -7.20 6.97
CA GLU A 150 -50.47 -8.34 7.06
C GLU A 150 -51.45 -8.19 8.23
N TYR A 151 -50.94 -7.78 9.40
CA TYR A 151 -51.77 -7.51 10.57
C TYR A 151 -52.66 -6.27 10.39
N GLU A 152 -52.17 -5.18 9.78
CA GLU A 152 -52.97 -3.98 9.50
C GLU A 152 -54.11 -4.31 8.52
N THR A 153 -53.84 -5.15 7.52
CA THR A 153 -54.85 -5.66 6.58
C THR A 153 -55.90 -6.51 7.30
N THR A 154 -55.44 -7.45 8.15
CA THR A 154 -56.33 -8.30 8.96
C THR A 154 -57.20 -7.48 9.90
N LEU A 155 -56.61 -6.49 10.59
CA LEU A 155 -57.31 -5.57 11.48
C LEU A 155 -58.41 -4.80 10.73
N GLN A 156 -58.12 -4.33 9.51
CA GLN A 156 -59.10 -3.60 8.71
C GLN A 156 -60.26 -4.50 8.24
N GLN A 157 -59.95 -5.76 7.87
CA GLN A 157 -60.98 -6.76 7.59
C GLN A 157 -61.84 -7.07 8.82
N GLN A 158 -61.22 -7.18 10.00
CA GLN A 158 -61.92 -7.39 11.27
C GLN A 158 -62.84 -6.22 11.60
N LYS A 159 -62.39 -4.97 11.44
CA LYS A 159 -63.24 -3.78 11.61
C LYS A 159 -64.46 -3.80 10.68
N SER A 160 -64.27 -4.21 9.43
CA SER A 160 -65.38 -4.35 8.48
C SER A 160 -66.39 -5.42 8.92
N LYS A 161 -65.89 -6.59 9.39
CA LYS A 161 -66.74 -7.65 9.95
C LYS A 161 -67.47 -7.21 11.23
N LEU A 162 -66.77 -6.45 12.09
CA LEU A 162 -67.32 -5.89 13.32
C LEU A 162 -68.48 -4.96 13.02
N PHE A 163 -68.30 -4.02 12.08
CA PHE A 163 -69.35 -3.10 11.65
C PHE A 163 -70.61 -3.84 11.17
N VAL A 164 -70.45 -4.86 10.32
CA VAL A 164 -71.57 -5.69 9.86
C VAL A 164 -72.24 -6.46 11.00
N ALA A 165 -71.46 -6.97 11.95
CA ALA A 165 -72.01 -7.66 13.12
C ALA A 165 -72.78 -6.71 14.05
N GLU A 166 -72.27 -5.50 14.29
CA GLU A 166 -72.95 -4.46 15.08
C GLU A 166 -74.27 -4.05 14.43
N MET A 167 -74.29 -3.88 13.10
CA MET A 167 -75.51 -3.63 12.34
C MET A 167 -76.54 -4.76 12.50
N LYS A 168 -76.11 -6.03 12.37
CA LYS A 168 -77.00 -7.20 12.50
C LYS A 168 -77.62 -7.31 13.89
N VAL A 169 -76.81 -7.11 14.95
CA VAL A 169 -77.30 -7.12 16.33
C VAL A 169 -78.31 -5.99 16.55
N SER A 170 -78.00 -4.77 16.10
CA SER A 170 -78.90 -3.62 16.22
C SER A 170 -80.24 -3.85 15.50
N GLU A 171 -80.22 -4.39 14.29
CA GLU A 171 -81.44 -4.70 13.52
C GLU A 171 -82.27 -5.81 14.18
N GLN A 172 -81.63 -6.86 14.70
CA GLN A 172 -82.34 -7.92 15.43
C GLN A 172 -82.94 -7.42 16.75
N GLN A 173 -82.23 -6.60 17.52
CA GLN A 173 -82.75 -5.98 18.74
C GLN A 173 -83.98 -5.08 18.46
N LYS A 174 -83.96 -4.34 17.34
CA LYS A 174 -85.11 -3.56 16.87
C LYS A 174 -86.30 -4.47 16.56
N LEU A 175 -86.09 -5.54 15.79
CA LEU A 175 -87.14 -6.49 15.41
C LEU A 175 -87.74 -7.22 16.63
N ILE A 176 -86.89 -7.63 17.59
CA ILE A 176 -87.33 -8.23 18.85
C ILE A 176 -88.21 -7.25 19.62
N SER A 177 -87.83 -5.98 19.69
CA SER A 177 -88.59 -4.94 20.38
C SER A 177 -89.95 -4.69 19.70
N GLU A 178 -90.00 -4.63 18.36
CA GLU A 178 -91.24 -4.48 17.60
C GLU A 178 -92.19 -5.67 17.79
N LEU A 179 -91.69 -6.90 17.72
CA LEU A 179 -92.49 -8.12 17.92
C LEU A 179 -92.96 -8.28 19.37
N SER A 180 -92.13 -7.91 20.35
CA SER A 180 -92.50 -7.91 21.77
C SER A 180 -93.60 -6.89 22.06
N ASN A 181 -93.54 -5.70 21.45
CA ASN A 181 -94.60 -4.70 21.55
C ASN A 181 -95.90 -5.19 20.90
N GLN A 182 -95.83 -5.85 19.74
CA GLN A 182 -97.00 -6.47 19.10
C GLN A 182 -97.61 -7.58 19.98
N LEU A 183 -96.78 -8.41 20.61
CA LEU A 183 -97.23 -9.45 21.53
C LEU A 183 -97.95 -8.84 22.74
N GLN A 184 -97.40 -7.78 23.36
CA GLN A 184 -98.05 -7.04 24.46
C GLN A 184 -99.40 -6.44 24.06
N ASN A 185 -99.49 -5.87 22.86
CA ASN A 185 -100.73 -5.28 22.37
C ASN A 185 -101.80 -6.35 22.07
N GLN A 186 -101.42 -7.55 21.64
CA GLN A 186 -102.35 -8.66 21.44
C GLN A 186 -102.84 -9.28 22.76
N THR A 187 -101.99 -9.35 23.80
CA THR A 187 -102.43 -9.80 25.13
C THR A 187 -103.33 -8.78 25.84
N ALA A 188 -103.20 -7.48 25.56
CA ALA A 188 -104.07 -6.44 26.11
C ALA A 188 -105.51 -6.45 25.54
N ILE A 189 -105.71 -6.99 24.32
CA ILE A 189 -107.03 -7.04 23.64
C ILE A 189 -107.83 -8.29 24.04
N ASN A 190 -107.18 -9.34 24.58
CA ASN A 190 -107.82 -10.58 25.01
C ASN A 190 -108.09 -10.62 26.53
N ILE A 191 -108.78 -9.62 27.07
CA ILE A 191 -109.49 -9.77 28.35
C ILE A 191 -110.91 -10.23 28.00
N PRO A 192 -111.29 -11.51 28.22
CA PRO A 192 -112.66 -11.92 28.00
C PRO A 192 -113.52 -11.33 29.13
N GLU A 193 -114.50 -10.50 28.77
CA GLU A 193 -115.66 -10.32 29.64
C GLU A 193 -116.31 -11.70 29.88
N PRO A 194 -116.66 -12.05 31.12
CA PRO A 194 -117.25 -13.35 31.41
C PRO A 194 -118.67 -13.38 30.84
N SER A 195 -118.86 -14.12 29.75
CA SER A 195 -120.18 -14.53 29.31
C SER A 195 -120.28 -16.05 29.36
N GLU A 196 -121.30 -16.50 30.10
CA GLU A 196 -121.69 -17.89 30.22
C GLU A 196 -122.17 -18.42 28.86
N SER A 197 -121.61 -19.55 28.41
CA SER A 197 -122.31 -20.71 27.83
C SER A 197 -121.54 -21.44 26.72
N SER A 198 -121.49 -22.77 26.90
CA SER A 198 -121.52 -23.86 25.92
C SER A 198 -120.54 -23.91 24.72
N SER A 199 -119.66 -24.92 24.80
CA SER A 199 -119.33 -25.93 23.77
C SER A 199 -119.25 -25.52 22.29
N GLU A 200 -118.05 -25.59 21.72
CA GLU A 200 -117.62 -26.62 20.75
C GLU A 200 -116.18 -26.34 20.29
N GLN A 201 -115.43 -27.41 20.04
CA GLN A 201 -114.02 -27.37 19.65
C GLN A 201 -113.81 -26.70 18.30
N ASN A 202 -112.87 -25.76 18.24
CA ASN A 202 -112.06 -25.52 17.05
C ASN A 202 -110.65 -25.16 17.51
N PHE A 203 -109.66 -25.89 16.99
CA PHE A 203 -108.23 -25.58 17.17
C PHE A 203 -107.93 -24.24 16.49
N THR A 204 -108.14 -23.13 17.18
CA THR A 204 -107.58 -21.84 16.79
C THR A 204 -106.13 -21.84 17.23
N TYR A 205 -105.23 -22.07 16.26
CA TYR A 205 -103.81 -21.72 16.34
C TYR A 205 -103.73 -20.28 16.86
N GLN A 206 -103.35 -20.10 18.12
CA GLN A 206 -103.30 -18.79 18.78
C GLN A 206 -102.13 -18.00 18.17
N PRO A 207 -102.36 -16.86 17.51
CA PRO A 207 -101.30 -16.03 16.93
C PRO A 207 -100.21 -15.64 17.95
N SER A 208 -100.55 -15.63 19.25
CA SER A 208 -99.64 -15.32 20.36
C SER A 208 -98.56 -16.39 20.59
N GLU A 209 -98.83 -17.68 20.38
CA GLU A 209 -97.82 -18.75 20.53
C GLU A 209 -96.78 -18.72 19.41
N GLU A 210 -97.22 -18.45 18.18
CA GLU A 210 -96.30 -18.31 17.03
C GLU A 210 -95.43 -17.06 17.17
N LEU A 211 -95.99 -15.94 17.65
CA LEU A 211 -95.22 -14.73 17.98
C LEU A 211 -94.22 -14.97 19.10
N MET A 212 -94.62 -15.62 20.20
CA MET A 212 -93.69 -15.99 21.28
C MET A 212 -92.54 -16.88 20.77
N ARG A 213 -92.84 -17.86 19.92
CA ARG A 213 -91.81 -18.72 19.32
C ARG A 213 -90.86 -17.93 18.41
N LYS A 214 -91.36 -16.97 17.64
CA LYS A 214 -90.53 -16.09 16.79
C LYS A 214 -89.64 -15.17 17.62
N VAL A 215 -90.17 -14.55 18.68
CA VAL A 215 -89.39 -13.72 19.61
C VAL A 215 -88.28 -14.55 20.26
N SER A 216 -88.60 -15.72 20.82
CA SER A 216 -87.62 -16.61 21.45
C SER A 216 -86.50 -17.04 20.48
N LEU A 217 -86.84 -17.41 19.23
CA LEU A 217 -85.84 -17.75 18.21
C LEU A 217 -84.96 -16.55 17.81
N LEU A 218 -85.51 -15.34 17.80
CA LEU A 218 -84.75 -14.12 17.51
C LEU A 218 -83.84 -13.75 18.68
N GLU A 219 -84.29 -13.91 19.93
CA GLU A 219 -83.47 -13.70 21.13
C GLU A 219 -82.26 -14.65 21.15
N ASP A 220 -82.48 -15.94 20.86
CA ASP A 220 -81.39 -16.93 20.77
C ASP A 220 -80.38 -16.58 19.67
N ARG A 221 -80.87 -16.15 18.50
CA ARG A 221 -80.01 -15.68 17.39
C ARG A 221 -79.26 -14.41 17.76
N ASN A 222 -79.91 -13.45 18.42
CA ASN A 222 -79.29 -12.21 18.84
C ASN A 222 -78.19 -12.47 19.88
N LYS A 223 -78.44 -13.35 20.85
CA LYS A 223 -77.43 -13.78 21.83
C LYS A 223 -76.21 -14.45 21.17
N LYS A 224 -76.44 -15.26 20.14
CA LYS A 224 -75.34 -15.83 19.34
C LYS A 224 -74.55 -14.73 18.61
N ASN A 225 -75.22 -13.78 17.98
CA ASN A 225 -74.59 -12.67 17.28
C ASN A 225 -73.82 -11.73 18.24
N GLU A 226 -74.33 -11.49 19.44
CA GLU A 226 -73.63 -10.73 20.49
C GLU A 226 -72.35 -11.44 20.95
N LYS A 227 -72.37 -12.76 21.04
CA LYS A 227 -71.17 -13.56 21.32
C LYS A 227 -70.14 -13.46 20.19
N GLU A 228 -70.56 -13.63 18.94
CA GLU A 228 -69.68 -13.46 17.77
C GLU A 228 -69.09 -12.03 17.71
N LEU A 229 -69.90 -11.02 18.06
CA LEU A 229 -69.45 -9.62 18.15
C LEU A 229 -68.36 -9.44 19.23
N GLN A 230 -68.51 -10.04 20.41
CA GLN A 230 -67.49 -9.99 21.46
C GLN A 230 -66.19 -10.67 21.02
N GLU A 231 -66.25 -11.83 20.39
CA GLU A 231 -65.08 -12.55 19.86
C GLU A 231 -64.33 -11.70 18.82
N LEU A 232 -65.05 -11.00 17.93
CA LEU A 232 -64.46 -10.07 16.97
C LEU A 232 -63.77 -8.87 17.67
N LYS A 233 -64.36 -8.31 18.74
CA LYS A 233 -63.75 -7.21 19.51
C LYS A 233 -62.44 -7.63 20.19
N ILE A 234 -62.40 -8.84 20.73
CA ILE A 234 -61.17 -9.41 21.32
C ILE A 234 -60.10 -9.56 20.24
N SER A 235 -60.44 -10.16 19.11
CA SER A 235 -59.50 -10.39 18.00
C SER A 235 -58.97 -9.09 17.38
N GLU A 236 -59.80 -8.04 17.31
CA GLU A 236 -59.38 -6.69 16.88
C GLU A 236 -58.31 -6.12 17.84
N ASN A 237 -58.52 -6.26 19.14
CA ASN A 237 -57.59 -5.76 20.15
C ASN A 237 -56.26 -6.54 20.16
N GLU A 238 -56.30 -7.87 20.00
CA GLU A 238 -55.09 -8.69 19.87
C GLU A 238 -54.25 -8.26 18.66
N SER A 239 -54.90 -8.00 17.52
CA SER A 239 -54.23 -7.49 16.32
C SER A 239 -53.59 -6.13 16.55
N LYS A 240 -54.28 -5.20 17.24
CA LYS A 240 -53.71 -3.88 17.62
C LYS A 240 -52.47 -4.03 18.51
N ILE A 241 -52.52 -4.90 19.51
CA ILE A 241 -51.39 -5.15 20.41
C ILE A 241 -50.19 -5.72 19.63
N HIS A 242 -50.42 -6.67 18.74
CA HIS A 242 -49.36 -7.23 17.88
C HIS A 242 -48.72 -6.18 16.98
N ILE A 243 -49.53 -5.32 16.34
CA ILE A 243 -49.03 -4.21 15.51
C ILE A 243 -48.16 -3.26 16.33
N LEU A 244 -48.60 -2.89 17.54
CA LEU A 244 -47.83 -2.02 18.43
C LEU A 244 -46.49 -2.66 18.82
N GLY A 245 -46.48 -3.94 19.19
CA GLY A 245 -45.25 -4.67 19.52
C GLY A 245 -44.27 -4.75 18.34
N LEU A 246 -44.77 -4.98 17.12
CA LEU A 246 -43.93 -4.97 15.91
C LEU A 246 -43.42 -3.57 15.57
N LYS A 247 -44.21 -2.51 15.77
CA LYS A 247 -43.78 -1.12 15.56
C LYS A 247 -42.66 -0.73 16.52
N GLN A 248 -42.78 -1.08 17.80
CA GLN A 248 -41.71 -0.86 18.77
C GLN A 248 -40.42 -1.59 18.35
N ASN A 249 -40.53 -2.87 17.97
CA ASN A 249 -39.39 -3.65 17.49
C ASN A 249 -38.73 -3.04 16.24
N LEU A 250 -39.48 -2.37 15.37
CA LEU A 250 -38.93 -1.65 14.22
C LEU A 250 -38.19 -0.39 14.64
N GLU A 251 -38.73 0.39 15.58
CA GLU A 251 -38.05 1.58 16.11
C GLU A 251 -36.72 1.22 16.79
N ASP A 252 -36.72 0.19 17.64
CA ASP A 252 -35.51 -0.27 18.33
C ASP A 252 -34.44 -0.73 17.32
N ARG A 253 -34.86 -1.40 16.25
CA ARG A 253 -33.94 -1.84 15.18
C ARG A 253 -33.47 -0.69 14.31
N ASP A 254 -34.31 0.29 14.01
CA ASP A 254 -33.92 1.48 13.26
C ASP A 254 -32.83 2.25 14.03
N GLN A 255 -32.99 2.39 15.35
CA GLN A 255 -31.93 2.96 16.19
C GLN A 255 -30.64 2.13 16.17
N HIS A 256 -30.74 0.80 16.24
CA HIS A 256 -29.57 -0.08 16.16
C HIS A 256 -28.85 0.05 14.80
N VAL A 257 -29.58 0.09 13.68
CA VAL A 257 -29.01 0.29 12.34
C VAL A 257 -28.32 1.64 12.24
N LYS A 258 -28.95 2.73 12.70
CA LYS A 258 -28.32 4.06 12.77
C LYS A 258 -27.05 4.06 13.62
N GLY A 259 -27.06 3.33 14.74
CA GLY A 259 -25.86 3.13 15.58
C GLY A 259 -24.73 2.46 14.81
N MET A 260 -25.04 1.39 14.05
CA MET A 260 -24.07 0.70 13.20
C MET A 260 -23.55 1.59 12.06
N GLU A 261 -24.40 2.37 11.40
CA GLU A 261 -24.01 3.30 10.33
C GLU A 261 -23.02 4.35 10.84
N ASN A 262 -23.30 4.95 11.99
CA ASN A 262 -22.39 5.92 12.63
C ASN A 262 -21.04 5.29 12.99
N GLN A 263 -21.05 4.04 13.50
CA GLN A 263 -19.82 3.31 13.79
C GLN A 263 -19.01 3.06 12.51
N PHE A 264 -19.67 2.65 11.42
CA PHE A 264 -19.03 2.45 10.13
C PHE A 264 -18.41 3.74 9.58
N GLN A 265 -19.12 4.86 9.65
CA GLN A 265 -18.61 6.17 9.22
C GLN A 265 -17.37 6.60 10.05
N ASN A 266 -17.41 6.41 11.36
CA ASN A 266 -16.28 6.70 12.24
C ASN A 266 -15.05 5.83 11.93
N GLU A 267 -15.24 4.53 11.69
CA GLU A 267 -14.14 3.65 11.31
C GLU A 267 -13.57 3.98 9.92
N MET A 268 -14.43 4.33 8.94
CA MET A 268 -13.99 4.86 7.64
C MET A 268 -13.11 6.11 7.80
N LEU A 269 -13.54 7.07 8.63
CA LEU A 269 -12.76 8.28 8.91
C LEU A 269 -11.40 7.96 9.57
N LYS A 270 -11.36 7.02 10.51
CA LYS A 270 -10.10 6.57 11.13
C LYS A 270 -9.17 5.91 10.11
N ILE A 271 -9.70 5.09 9.21
CA ILE A 271 -8.92 4.46 8.15
C ILE A 271 -8.34 5.54 7.23
N GLU A 272 -9.15 6.51 6.79
CA GLU A 272 -8.69 7.60 5.94
C GLU A 272 -7.59 8.46 6.61
N GLN A 273 -7.74 8.75 7.91
CA GLN A 273 -6.73 9.45 8.69
C GLN A 273 -5.42 8.66 8.82
N ASN A 274 -5.52 7.35 9.09
CA ASN A 274 -4.36 6.48 9.14
C ASN A 274 -3.65 6.37 7.78
N ASP A 275 -4.39 6.29 6.68
CA ASP A 275 -3.82 6.28 5.33
C ASP A 275 -3.08 7.58 5.02
N LYS A 276 -3.63 8.74 5.41
CA LYS A 276 -2.95 10.03 5.30
C LYS A 276 -1.67 10.06 6.13
N LEU A 277 -1.72 9.60 7.39
CA LEU A 277 -0.55 9.55 8.27
C LEU A 277 0.55 8.61 7.72
N ASN A 278 0.16 7.43 7.21
CA ASN A 278 1.10 6.49 6.61
C ASN A 278 1.75 7.05 5.35
N THR A 279 0.98 7.75 4.51
CA THR A 279 1.49 8.43 3.33
C THR A 279 2.50 9.53 3.72
N GLN A 280 2.20 10.31 4.75
CA GLN A 280 3.13 11.32 5.28
C GLN A 280 4.42 10.71 5.81
N LYS A 281 4.34 9.61 6.58
CA LYS A 281 5.51 8.89 7.08
C LYS A 281 6.38 8.33 5.95
N LEU A 282 5.76 7.74 4.92
CA LEU A 282 6.48 7.22 3.76
C LEU A 282 7.18 8.33 2.99
N ASN A 283 6.54 9.49 2.82
CA ASN A 283 7.16 10.64 2.16
C ASN A 283 8.34 11.18 2.97
N PHE A 284 8.19 11.31 4.29
CA PHE A 284 9.28 11.74 5.18
C PHE A 284 10.49 10.80 5.12
N GLU A 285 10.28 9.48 5.19
CA GLU A 285 11.37 8.50 5.08
C GLU A 285 12.02 8.52 3.68
N ARG A 286 11.23 8.71 2.62
CA ARG A 286 11.76 8.86 1.26
C ARG A 286 12.68 10.08 1.15
N GLU A 287 12.22 11.25 1.61
CA GLU A 287 13.01 12.50 1.57
C GLU A 287 14.30 12.38 2.38
N LYS A 288 14.22 11.73 3.55
CA LYS A 288 15.39 11.44 4.37
C LYS A 288 16.40 10.55 3.63
N MET A 289 15.95 9.44 3.03
CA MET A 289 16.82 8.56 2.26
C MET A 289 17.41 9.25 1.02
N GLU A 290 16.66 10.11 0.34
CA GLU A 290 17.18 10.91 -0.80
C GLU A 290 18.26 11.91 -0.36
N SER A 291 18.11 12.52 0.82
CA SER A 291 19.11 13.40 1.42
C SER A 291 20.39 12.63 1.79
N GLU A 292 20.26 11.48 2.46
CA GLU A 292 21.39 10.62 2.80
C GLU A 292 22.12 10.10 1.55
N LEU A 293 21.38 9.70 0.51
CA LEU A 293 21.94 9.28 -0.77
C LEU A 293 22.70 10.43 -1.44
N SER A 294 22.16 11.65 -1.41
CA SER A 294 22.81 12.83 -1.96
C SER A 294 24.10 13.16 -1.21
N GLN A 295 24.10 13.06 0.11
CA GLN A 295 25.30 13.25 0.93
C GLN A 295 26.36 12.17 0.64
N CYS A 296 25.94 10.92 0.44
CA CYS A 296 26.83 9.83 0.05
C CYS A 296 27.47 10.09 -1.33
N LYS A 297 26.67 10.50 -2.33
CA LYS A 297 27.17 10.88 -3.66
C LYS A 297 28.20 11.99 -3.59
N GLU A 298 27.97 13.01 -2.76
CA GLU A 298 28.92 14.12 -2.64
C GLU A 298 30.23 13.68 -1.97
N LYS A 299 30.17 12.85 -0.92
CA LYS A 299 31.37 12.23 -0.34
C LYS A 299 32.14 11.39 -1.36
N CYS A 300 31.46 10.60 -2.19
CA CYS A 300 32.10 9.83 -3.26
C CYS A 300 32.86 10.73 -4.25
N LYS A 301 32.29 11.88 -4.66
CA LYS A 301 33.00 12.83 -5.52
C LYS A 301 34.26 13.40 -4.86
N VAL A 302 34.19 13.71 -3.57
CA VAL A 302 35.36 14.18 -2.80
C VAL A 302 36.47 13.12 -2.83
N PHE A 303 36.13 11.85 -2.53
CA PHE A 303 37.11 10.75 -2.59
C PHE A 303 37.68 10.52 -4.00
N GLU A 304 36.87 10.67 -5.06
CA GLU A 304 37.37 10.62 -6.44
C GLU A 304 38.37 11.75 -6.73
N GLY A 305 38.09 12.97 -6.27
CA GLY A 305 39.00 14.12 -6.37
C GLY A 305 40.30 13.90 -5.60
N GLU A 306 40.22 13.41 -4.36
CA GLU A 306 41.39 13.08 -3.54
C GLU A 306 42.25 11.99 -4.18
N ASN A 307 41.64 10.95 -4.75
CA ASN A 307 42.35 9.88 -5.45
C ASN A 307 43.07 10.41 -6.72
N GLN A 308 42.44 11.32 -7.46
CA GLN A 308 43.10 11.99 -8.59
C GLN A 308 44.29 12.83 -8.10
N GLN A 309 44.16 13.52 -6.97
CA GLN A 309 45.25 14.30 -6.39
C GLN A 309 46.42 13.41 -5.92
N PHE A 310 46.15 12.29 -5.24
CA PHE A 310 47.19 11.32 -4.88
C PHE A 310 47.93 10.77 -6.10
N LYS A 311 47.22 10.48 -7.20
CA LYS A 311 47.86 10.04 -8.46
C LYS A 311 48.80 11.10 -9.02
N LEU A 312 48.40 12.38 -9.01
CA LEU A 312 49.23 13.50 -9.45
C LEU A 312 50.47 13.68 -8.55
N GLU A 313 50.33 13.54 -7.24
CA GLU A 313 51.45 13.61 -6.30
C GLU A 313 52.46 12.48 -6.53
N ILE A 314 52.00 11.24 -6.71
CA ILE A 314 52.87 10.10 -7.03
C ILE A 314 53.62 10.34 -8.35
N GLN A 315 52.93 10.81 -9.39
CA GLN A 315 53.57 11.15 -10.67
C GLN A 315 54.63 12.25 -10.51
N THR A 316 54.34 13.27 -9.71
CA THR A 316 55.26 14.37 -9.42
C THR A 316 56.50 13.89 -8.66
N ILE A 317 56.32 13.01 -7.67
CA ILE A 317 57.41 12.39 -6.92
C ILE A 317 58.28 11.53 -7.86
N GLN A 318 57.67 10.69 -8.70
CA GLN A 318 58.37 9.86 -9.68
C GLN A 318 59.17 10.70 -10.67
N PHE A 319 58.56 11.76 -11.22
CA PHE A 319 59.22 12.69 -12.12
C PHE A 319 60.43 13.35 -11.45
N THR A 320 60.28 13.81 -10.21
CA THR A 320 61.35 14.44 -9.44
C THR A 320 62.49 13.46 -9.12
N GLN A 321 62.17 12.23 -8.76
CA GLN A 321 63.15 11.17 -8.54
C GLN A 321 63.92 10.84 -9.82
N ASN A 322 63.22 10.73 -10.95
CA ASN A 322 63.83 10.50 -12.25
C ASN A 322 64.77 11.65 -12.64
N GLN A 323 64.38 12.91 -12.41
CA GLN A 323 65.28 14.04 -12.64
C GLN A 323 66.54 14.00 -11.76
N LYS A 324 66.40 13.66 -10.48
CA LYS A 324 67.56 13.50 -9.57
C LYS A 324 68.48 12.37 -10.05
N TYR A 325 67.91 11.24 -10.47
CA TYR A 325 68.66 10.12 -11.02
C TYR A 325 69.40 10.51 -12.31
N PHE A 326 68.71 11.19 -13.24
CA PHE A 326 69.32 11.72 -14.47
C PHE A 326 70.47 12.69 -14.18
N LYS A 327 70.30 13.60 -13.21
CA LYS A 327 71.34 14.53 -12.79
C LYS A 327 72.54 13.78 -12.20
N PHE A 328 72.30 12.82 -11.31
CA PHE A 328 73.35 11.96 -10.74
C PHE A 328 74.11 11.19 -11.83
N MET A 329 73.42 10.56 -12.78
CA MET A 329 74.04 9.84 -13.88
C MET A 329 74.88 10.77 -14.77
N ASN A 330 74.39 11.98 -15.05
CA ASN A 330 75.16 12.99 -15.79
C ASN A 330 76.40 13.46 -15.03
N ASP A 331 76.29 13.65 -13.71
CA ASP A 331 77.43 14.06 -12.88
C ASP A 331 78.49 12.94 -12.80
N GLN A 332 78.06 11.68 -12.67
CA GLN A 332 78.94 10.51 -12.78
C GLN A 332 79.59 10.38 -14.16
N GLN A 333 78.84 10.61 -15.23
CA GLN A 333 79.38 10.59 -16.59
C GLN A 333 80.47 11.65 -16.78
N LYS A 334 80.27 12.88 -16.28
CA LYS A 334 81.28 13.94 -16.30
C LYS A 334 82.53 13.57 -15.49
N GLU A 335 82.35 12.92 -14.35
CA GLU A 335 83.46 12.45 -13.52
C GLU A 335 84.28 11.38 -14.25
N VAL A 336 83.62 10.43 -14.91
CA VAL A 336 84.28 9.42 -15.77
C VAL A 336 85.02 10.08 -16.93
N GLU A 337 84.41 11.06 -17.60
CA GLU A 337 85.06 11.82 -18.68
C GLU A 337 86.31 12.56 -18.17
N SER A 338 86.26 13.15 -16.97
CA SER A 338 87.42 13.77 -16.32
C SER A 338 88.53 12.75 -16.05
N PHE A 339 88.19 11.56 -15.53
CA PHE A 339 89.17 10.49 -15.30
C PHE A 339 89.80 9.98 -16.60
N ILE A 340 89.03 9.87 -17.69
CA ILE A 340 89.56 9.50 -19.00
C ILE A 340 90.58 10.55 -19.47
N GLN A 341 90.23 11.83 -19.35
CA GLN A 341 91.12 12.93 -19.74
C GLN A 341 92.41 12.96 -18.90
N GLU A 342 92.30 12.71 -17.59
CA GLU A 342 93.45 12.61 -16.69
C GLU A 342 94.34 11.39 -17.02
N LYS A 343 93.74 10.24 -17.31
CA LYS A 343 94.45 9.05 -17.78
C LYS A 343 95.22 9.32 -19.07
N ASP A 344 94.62 10.03 -20.03
CA ASP A 344 95.29 10.39 -21.28
C ASP A 344 96.47 11.36 -21.04
N ASN A 345 96.33 12.30 -20.09
CA ASN A 345 97.44 13.14 -19.65
C ASN A 345 98.59 12.32 -19.05
N TYR A 346 98.30 11.37 -18.17
CA TYR A 346 99.34 10.48 -17.61
C TYR A 346 100.03 9.64 -18.69
N LYS A 347 99.26 9.14 -19.68
CA LYS A 347 99.82 8.40 -20.81
C LYS A 347 100.80 9.25 -21.61
N ASN A 348 100.49 10.53 -21.84
CA ASN A 348 101.39 11.46 -22.51
C ASN A 348 102.68 11.69 -21.71
N ILE A 349 102.56 11.91 -20.39
CA ILE A 349 103.73 12.06 -19.49
C ILE A 349 104.62 10.81 -19.52
N ILE A 350 104.02 9.61 -19.47
CA ILE A 350 104.77 8.35 -19.56
C ILE A 350 105.52 8.25 -20.89
N ASN A 351 104.87 8.60 -22.01
CA ASN A 351 105.51 8.60 -23.32
C ASN A 351 106.71 9.58 -23.38
N GLU A 352 106.56 10.78 -22.81
CA GLU A 352 107.66 11.76 -22.72
C GLU A 352 108.82 11.25 -21.85
N MET A 353 108.51 10.63 -20.70
CA MET A 353 109.53 10.01 -19.84
C MET A 353 110.27 8.87 -20.56
N GLN A 354 109.55 8.02 -21.28
CA GLN A 354 110.16 6.94 -22.07
C GLN A 354 111.10 7.49 -23.15
N GLN A 355 110.71 8.56 -23.85
CA GLN A 355 111.59 9.23 -24.81
C GLN A 355 112.88 9.76 -24.15
N LYS A 356 112.77 10.39 -22.98
CA LYS A 356 113.95 10.86 -22.22
C LYS A 356 114.88 9.72 -21.81
N ILE A 357 114.34 8.61 -21.32
CA ILE A 357 115.14 7.43 -20.94
C ILE A 357 115.92 6.89 -22.15
N VAL A 358 115.29 6.82 -23.33
CA VAL A 358 115.96 6.37 -24.56
C VAL A 358 117.10 7.32 -24.95
N LEU A 359 116.89 8.64 -24.84
CA LEU A 359 117.94 9.63 -25.08
C LEU A 359 119.12 9.47 -24.10
N GLU A 360 118.85 9.31 -22.81
CA GLU A 360 119.89 9.08 -21.79
C GLU A 360 120.64 7.76 -21.99
N GLN A 361 119.96 6.69 -22.42
CA GLN A 361 120.59 5.42 -22.76
C GLN A 361 121.54 5.56 -23.96
N ASN A 362 121.14 6.34 -24.97
CA ASN A 362 122.00 6.65 -26.12
C ASN A 362 123.24 7.47 -25.72
N GLU A 363 123.09 8.48 -24.85
CA GLU A 363 124.22 9.26 -24.34
C GLU A 363 125.22 8.42 -23.53
N LYS A 364 124.72 7.53 -22.66
CA LYS A 364 125.56 6.58 -21.91
C LYS A 364 126.32 5.64 -22.84
N GLU A 365 125.71 5.18 -23.92
CA GLU A 365 126.37 4.30 -24.90
C GLU A 365 127.48 5.03 -25.67
N VAL A 366 127.26 6.30 -26.05
CA VAL A 366 128.29 7.15 -26.66
C VAL A 366 129.49 7.34 -25.72
N LEU A 367 129.23 7.62 -24.44
CA LEU A 367 130.28 7.72 -23.42
C LEU A 367 131.04 6.41 -23.22
N ARG A 368 130.34 5.26 -23.23
CA ARG A 368 130.96 3.93 -23.12
C ARG A 368 131.95 3.67 -24.27
N GLN A 369 131.57 4.00 -25.50
CA GLN A 369 132.42 3.84 -26.68
C GLN A 369 133.65 4.77 -26.66
N GLN A 370 133.50 6.00 -26.16
CA GLN A 370 134.64 6.90 -25.96
C GLN A 370 135.61 6.36 -24.91
N ASN A 371 135.11 5.81 -23.80
CA ASN A 371 135.94 5.27 -22.73
C ASN A 371 136.76 4.04 -23.18
N GLU A 372 136.17 3.17 -24.02
CA GLU A 372 136.89 2.06 -24.65
C GLU A 372 138.07 2.54 -25.53
N LYS A 373 137.90 3.62 -26.29
CA LYS A 373 138.97 4.22 -27.09
C LYS A 373 140.14 4.72 -26.23
N TYR A 374 139.84 5.36 -25.09
CA TYR A 374 140.87 5.80 -24.15
C TYR A 374 141.63 4.62 -23.53
N LYS A 375 140.93 3.56 -23.13
CA LYS A 375 141.53 2.35 -22.54
C LYS A 375 142.54 1.68 -23.49
N LYS A 376 142.23 1.59 -24.79
CA LYS A 376 143.13 1.04 -25.82
C LYS A 376 144.40 1.88 -26.02
N LYS A 377 144.32 3.21 -25.87
CA LYS A 377 145.49 4.11 -25.95
C LYS A 377 146.48 3.88 -24.80
N CYS A 378 146.00 3.79 -23.56
CA CYS A 378 146.87 3.58 -22.38
C CYS A 378 147.61 2.24 -22.42
N GLN A 379 146.96 1.17 -22.88
CA GLN A 379 147.61 -0.15 -23.02
C GLN A 379 148.76 -0.14 -24.03
N LYS A 380 148.64 0.66 -25.10
CA LYS A 380 149.68 0.80 -26.13
C LYS A 380 150.93 1.50 -25.59
N GLN A 381 150.76 2.55 -24.78
CA GLN A 381 151.87 3.25 -24.14
C GLN A 381 152.60 2.40 -23.09
N SER A 382 151.87 1.61 -22.28
CA SER A 382 152.46 0.75 -21.25
C SER A 382 153.42 -0.31 -21.82
N LYS A 383 153.10 -0.91 -22.98
CA LYS A 383 153.98 -1.89 -23.64
C LYS A 383 155.30 -1.26 -24.14
N MET A 384 155.24 -0.01 -24.56
CA MET A 384 156.38 0.71 -25.13
C MET A 384 157.41 1.09 -24.05
N VAL A 385 156.95 1.48 -22.85
CA VAL A 385 157.82 1.80 -21.71
C VAL A 385 158.62 0.56 -21.25
N LYS A 386 158.01 -0.63 -21.25
CA LYS A 386 158.71 -1.87 -20.88
C LYS A 386 159.85 -2.24 -21.83
N GLN A 387 159.75 -1.95 -23.12
CA GLN A 387 160.80 -2.26 -24.09
C GLN A 387 162.01 -1.32 -23.96
N VAL A 388 161.79 -0.03 -23.66
CA VAL A 388 162.88 0.94 -23.45
C VAL A 388 163.70 0.60 -22.20
N GLN A 389 163.06 0.12 -21.15
CA GLN A 389 163.75 -0.25 -19.90
C GLN A 389 164.71 -1.44 -20.07
N ILE A 390 164.35 -2.41 -20.93
CA ILE A 390 165.18 -3.59 -21.20
C ILE A 390 166.44 -3.19 -21.97
N ALA A 391 166.32 -2.29 -22.95
CA ALA A 391 167.46 -1.81 -23.75
C ALA A 391 168.46 -1.00 -22.91
N ALA A 392 167.98 -0.15 -21.99
CA ALA A 392 168.84 0.66 -21.13
C ALA A 392 169.72 -0.20 -20.19
N ASN A 393 169.18 -1.29 -19.66
CA ASN A 393 169.93 -2.19 -18.76
C ASN A 393 171.01 -3.00 -19.49
N GLY A 394 170.80 -3.32 -20.77
CA GLY A 394 171.80 -4.04 -21.58
C GLY A 394 173.05 -3.21 -21.87
N ILE A 395 172.88 -1.90 -22.08
CA ILE A 395 173.98 -0.96 -22.36
C ILE A 395 174.87 -0.76 -21.11
N GLN A 396 174.28 -0.70 -19.91
CA GLN A 396 175.03 -0.51 -18.67
C GLN A 396 175.93 -1.70 -18.32
N MET A 397 175.52 -2.94 -18.63
CA MET A 397 176.37 -4.11 -18.36
C MET A 397 177.57 -4.20 -19.31
N LEU A 398 177.39 -3.86 -20.59
CA LEU A 398 178.45 -3.90 -21.58
C LEU A 398 179.53 -2.82 -21.34
N ASP A 399 179.14 -1.66 -20.80
CA ASP A 399 180.10 -0.60 -20.44
C ASP A 399 180.96 -0.96 -19.21
N MET A 400 180.42 -1.79 -18.30
CA MET A 400 181.20 -2.36 -17.19
C MET A 400 182.20 -3.43 -17.65
N GLU A 401 181.80 -4.34 -18.54
CA GLU A 401 182.70 -5.35 -19.10
C GLU A 401 183.87 -4.71 -19.87
N ARG A 402 183.58 -3.63 -20.61
CA ARG A 402 184.60 -2.87 -21.34
C ARG A 402 185.63 -2.20 -20.41
N LYS A 403 185.19 -1.68 -19.25
CA LYS A 403 186.10 -1.07 -18.26
C LYS A 403 187.00 -2.11 -17.57
N GLN A 404 186.47 -3.27 -17.22
CA GLN A 404 187.26 -4.34 -16.59
C GLN A 404 188.32 -4.93 -17.51
N LEU A 405 188.04 -5.03 -18.81
CA LEU A 405 189.01 -5.53 -19.78
C LEU A 405 190.19 -4.57 -19.98
N PHE A 406 189.98 -3.25 -19.88
CA PHE A 406 191.02 -2.24 -20.11
C PHE A 406 192.05 -2.17 -18.97
N GLU A 407 191.66 -2.47 -17.73
CA GLU A 407 192.58 -2.43 -16.57
C GLU A 407 193.45 -3.70 -16.45
N SER A 408 193.11 -4.77 -17.17
CA SER A 408 193.79 -6.08 -17.05
C SER A 408 195.02 -6.29 -17.94
N GLY A 409 195.40 -5.33 -18.81
CA GLY A 409 196.69 -5.33 -19.50
C GLY A 409 196.96 -6.47 -20.49
N ILE A 410 195.94 -7.12 -21.05
CA ILE A 410 196.08 -8.20 -22.04
C ILE A 410 195.80 -7.65 -23.45
N SER A 411 196.86 -7.46 -24.23
CA SER A 411 196.73 -7.10 -25.65
C SER A 411 196.49 -8.34 -26.51
N CYS A 412 195.57 -8.16 -27.47
CA CYS A 412 195.28 -8.94 -28.68
C CYS A 412 194.51 -10.28 -28.53
N VAL A 413 193.35 -10.34 -29.24
CA VAL A 413 192.51 -11.48 -29.70
C VAL A 413 191.02 -11.52 -29.23
N ARG A 414 190.50 -10.64 -28.36
CA ARG A 414 189.04 -10.61 -28.01
C ARG A 414 188.29 -9.28 -28.22
N SER A 415 188.72 -8.45 -29.18
CA SER A 415 188.17 -7.11 -29.45
C SER A 415 186.94 -7.08 -30.38
N ASP A 416 186.77 -8.08 -31.24
CA ASP A 416 185.80 -7.98 -32.35
C ASP A 416 184.38 -8.40 -31.94
N GLU A 417 184.24 -9.34 -31.00
CA GLU A 417 182.93 -9.86 -30.57
C GLU A 417 182.13 -8.88 -29.68
N ALA A 418 182.84 -8.01 -28.94
CA ALA A 418 182.21 -6.98 -28.10
C ALA A 418 181.72 -5.78 -28.93
N SER A 419 182.44 -5.41 -30.00
CA SER A 419 182.05 -4.31 -30.89
C SER A 419 180.81 -4.66 -31.72
N ASP A 420 180.68 -5.90 -32.19
CA ASP A 420 179.48 -6.35 -32.92
C ASP A 420 178.23 -6.39 -32.03
N ARG A 421 178.39 -6.71 -30.74
CA ARG A 421 177.28 -6.65 -29.76
C ARG A 421 176.86 -5.22 -29.44
N LEU A 422 177.80 -4.28 -29.31
CA LEU A 422 177.49 -2.88 -29.03
C LEU A 422 176.72 -2.25 -30.20
N LYS A 423 177.16 -2.51 -31.43
CA LYS A 423 176.52 -2.00 -32.65
C LYS A 423 175.07 -2.46 -32.79
N LYS A 424 174.77 -3.71 -32.42
CA LYS A 424 173.39 -4.25 -32.45
C LYS A 424 172.46 -3.57 -31.45
N TYR A 425 172.96 -3.14 -30.29
CA TYR A 425 172.18 -2.38 -29.31
C TYR A 425 172.00 -0.92 -29.71
N GLU A 426 173.01 -0.30 -30.32
CA GLU A 426 172.91 1.05 -30.87
C GLU A 426 171.90 1.12 -32.02
N ASP A 427 171.92 0.15 -32.94
CA ASP A 427 170.93 0.04 -34.03
C ASP A 427 169.49 -0.09 -33.50
N THR A 428 169.29 -0.86 -32.41
CA THR A 428 167.97 -1.03 -31.77
C THR A 428 167.49 0.25 -31.05
N LEU A 429 168.43 1.06 -30.52
CA LEU A 429 168.12 2.34 -29.87
C LEU A 429 167.78 3.43 -30.90
N GLU A 430 168.43 3.41 -32.06
CA GLU A 430 168.11 4.32 -33.17
C GLU A 430 166.75 4.02 -33.80
N GLU A 431 166.41 2.74 -33.96
CA GLU A 431 165.09 2.32 -34.47
C GLU A 431 163.93 2.71 -33.53
N THR A 432 164.19 2.80 -32.21
CA THR A 432 163.20 3.23 -31.21
C THR A 432 163.07 4.75 -31.08
N LYS A 433 164.10 5.53 -31.45
CA LYS A 433 163.99 7.01 -31.53
C LYS A 433 163.14 7.45 -32.74
N LEU A 434 163.15 6.70 -33.84
CA LEU A 434 162.35 6.99 -35.04
C LEU A 434 160.84 6.75 -34.86
N LYS A 435 160.40 5.90 -33.91
CA LYS A 435 158.97 5.62 -33.63
C LYS A 435 158.31 6.57 -32.60
N LYS A 436 159.00 7.67 -32.21
CA LYS A 436 158.54 8.67 -31.23
C LYS A 436 158.06 10.00 -31.84
N LYS A 437 158.01 10.12 -33.18
CA LYS A 437 157.16 11.08 -33.90
C LYS A 437 155.90 10.37 -34.34
#